data_AF-A0A167PNX8-F1
#
_entry.id   AF-A0A167PNX8-F1
#
_cell.length_a   1.000
_cell.length_b   1.000
_cell.length_c   1.000
_cell.angle_alpha   90.00
_cell.angle_beta   90.00
_cell.angle_gamma   90.00
#
_symmetry.space_group_name_H-M   'P 1'
#
loop_
_entity.id
_entity.type
_entity.pdbx_description
1 polymer ?
#
loop_
_entity_poly.entity_id
_entity_poly.type
_entity_poly.pdbx_seq_one_letter_code
_entity_poly.pdbx_strand_id
1 'polypeptide(L)'
;MVKGDYDVDSPNLPLSRIVNHGSLRIGFTHGHTIVPPADADALLIAARQMDVDVLLWGGTHRFEAFEMEGRFFINPGSATGAMSSGFWPDGEEPTPSFCLMDIQGDVLVLYVYQLKTDANGVENVAVEKVSFRKNHPPAS
;
A
#
# COMPACT_ATOMS: atom_id res chain seq x y z
N MET A 1 -12.68 0.15 4.81
CA MET A 1 -12.67 -1.14 4.08
C MET A 1 -13.07 -0.88 2.64
N VAL A 2 -12.39 -1.60 1.75
CA VAL A 2 -12.68 -1.71 0.31
C VAL A 2 -12.76 -3.21 -0.01
N LYS A 3 -13.41 -3.57 -1.11
CA LYS A 3 -13.64 -4.97 -1.47
C LYS A 3 -12.35 -5.64 -1.95
N GLY A 4 -11.98 -6.77 -1.33
CA GLY A 4 -11.02 -7.73 -1.84
C GLY A 4 -11.63 -8.70 -2.86
N ASP A 5 -10.79 -9.37 -3.63
CA ASP A 5 -11.21 -10.43 -4.57
C ASP A 5 -11.82 -11.64 -3.85
N TYR A 6 -11.36 -11.96 -2.64
CA TYR A 6 -11.89 -13.03 -1.79
C TYR A 6 -13.07 -12.60 -0.88
N ASP A 7 -13.50 -11.33 -0.89
CA ASP A 7 -14.63 -10.84 -0.10
C ASP A 7 -15.99 -11.16 -0.77
N VAL A 8 -16.25 -12.45 -1.03
CA VAL A 8 -17.42 -12.93 -1.79
C VAL A 8 -18.76 -12.66 -1.09
N ASP A 9 -18.78 -12.71 0.24
CA ASP A 9 -19.99 -12.49 1.05
C ASP A 9 -20.25 -11.01 1.36
N SER A 10 -19.41 -10.11 0.85
CA SER A 10 -19.49 -8.67 1.10
C SER A 10 -19.69 -7.86 -0.19
N PRO A 11 -20.80 -8.05 -0.92
CA PRO A 11 -21.04 -7.40 -2.22
C PRO A 11 -21.16 -5.87 -2.13
N ASN A 12 -21.53 -5.35 -0.97
CA ASN A 12 -21.77 -3.91 -0.74
C ASN A 12 -20.49 -3.12 -0.43
N LEU A 13 -19.32 -3.78 -0.33
CA LEU A 13 -18.07 -3.07 -0.13
C LEU A 13 -17.68 -2.31 -1.40
N PRO A 14 -17.28 -1.04 -1.29
CA PRO A 14 -16.84 -0.28 -2.45
C PRO A 14 -15.49 -0.80 -2.95
N LEU A 15 -15.26 -0.74 -4.26
CA LEU A 15 -13.97 -1.13 -4.85
C LEU A 15 -12.83 -0.19 -4.45
N SER A 16 -13.14 1.09 -4.25
CA SER A 16 -12.19 2.08 -3.78
C SER A 16 -12.84 3.02 -2.79
N ARG A 17 -12.02 3.67 -1.97
CA ARG A 17 -12.44 4.72 -1.04
C ARG A 17 -11.39 5.81 -1.03
N ILE A 18 -11.81 7.03 -0.73
CA ILE A 18 -10.90 8.16 -0.56
C ILE A 18 -11.16 8.78 0.81
N VAL A 19 -10.10 9.15 1.51
CA VAL A 19 -10.13 9.86 2.79
C VAL A 19 -9.17 11.04 2.72
N ASN A 20 -9.58 12.16 3.30
CA ASN A 20 -8.72 13.34 3.43
C ASN A 20 -8.19 13.41 4.86
N HIS A 21 -6.89 13.62 5.01
CA HIS A 21 -6.25 13.85 6.29
C HIS A 21 -5.22 14.98 6.16
N GLY A 22 -5.43 16.09 6.86
CA GLY A 22 -4.65 17.31 6.61
C GLY A 22 -4.82 17.79 5.17
N SER A 23 -3.70 18.04 4.49
CA SER A 23 -3.67 18.43 3.07
C SER A 23 -3.48 17.27 2.09
N LEU A 24 -3.46 16.02 2.61
CA LEU A 24 -3.29 14.81 1.82
C LEU A 24 -4.63 14.13 1.53
N ARG A 25 -4.84 13.80 0.26
CA ARG A 25 -5.93 12.96 -0.21
C ARG A 25 -5.42 11.54 -0.42
N ILE A 26 -6.00 10.59 0.32
CA ILE A 26 -5.52 9.21 0.42
C ILE A 26 -6.56 8.28 -0.19
N GLY A 27 -6.20 7.60 -1.27
CA GLY A 27 -7.00 6.57 -1.92
C GLY A 27 -6.68 5.18 -1.38
N PHE A 28 -7.68 4.31 -1.36
CA PHE A 28 -7.57 2.92 -0.97
C PHE A 28 -8.22 2.05 -2.05
N THR A 29 -7.56 0.98 -2.46
CA THR A 29 -8.10 -0.07 -3.34
C THR A 29 -7.44 -1.41 -3.00
N HIS A 30 -8.07 -2.55 -3.28
CA HIS A 30 -7.41 -3.84 -3.12
C HIS A 30 -6.37 -4.11 -4.21
N GLY A 31 -6.48 -3.47 -5.39
CA GLY A 31 -5.55 -3.68 -6.50
C GLY A 31 -5.92 -4.83 -7.45
N HIS A 32 -6.83 -5.74 -7.07
CA HIS A 32 -7.29 -6.84 -7.96
C HIS A 32 -8.01 -6.35 -9.23
N THR A 33 -8.47 -5.09 -9.24
CA THR A 33 -9.08 -4.45 -10.41
C THR A 33 -8.09 -3.69 -11.28
N ILE A 34 -6.81 -3.63 -10.88
CA ILE A 34 -5.75 -2.92 -11.60
C ILE A 34 -5.06 -3.91 -12.54
N VAL A 35 -4.96 -3.53 -13.82
CA VAL A 35 -4.41 -4.38 -14.88
C VAL A 35 -3.39 -3.56 -15.70
N PRO A 36 -2.13 -4.01 -15.82
CA PRO A 36 -1.58 -5.22 -15.22
C PRO A 36 -1.46 -5.15 -13.68
N PRO A 37 -1.55 -6.29 -12.95
CA PRO A 37 -1.40 -6.30 -11.50
C PRO A 37 0.00 -5.78 -11.09
N ALA A 38 0.05 -4.96 -10.03
CA ALA A 38 1.27 -4.38 -9.48
C ALA A 38 2.14 -3.55 -10.46
N ASP A 39 1.57 -3.15 -11.60
CA ASP A 39 2.24 -2.27 -12.55
C ASP A 39 2.21 -0.82 -12.08
N ALA A 40 3.38 -0.16 -12.06
CA ALA A 40 3.53 1.20 -11.54
C ALA A 40 2.71 2.21 -12.35
N ASP A 41 2.71 2.11 -13.68
CA ASP A 41 1.97 3.02 -14.55
C ASP A 41 0.46 2.83 -14.40
N ALA A 42 -0.02 1.58 -14.26
CA ALA A 42 -1.42 1.29 -13.98
C ALA A 42 -1.87 1.83 -12.61
N LEU A 43 -1.02 1.71 -11.57
CA LEU A 43 -1.25 2.32 -10.26
C LEU A 43 -1.32 3.84 -10.35
N LEU A 44 -0.44 4.47 -11.13
CA LEU A 44 -0.44 5.92 -11.36
C LEU A 44 -1.72 6.40 -12.05
N ILE A 45 -2.19 5.67 -13.06
CA ILE A 45 -3.45 5.96 -13.72
C ILE A 45 -4.60 5.89 -12.71
N ALA A 46 -4.66 4.86 -11.86
CA ALA A 46 -5.67 4.75 -10.82
C ALA A 46 -5.58 5.91 -9.80
N ALA A 47 -4.38 6.28 -9.36
CA ALA A 47 -4.18 7.41 -8.45
C ALA A 47 -4.63 8.75 -9.07
N ARG A 48 -4.36 8.97 -10.37
CA ARG A 48 -4.83 10.15 -11.11
C ARG A 48 -6.35 10.16 -11.27
N GLN A 49 -6.97 9.02 -11.58
CA GLN A 49 -8.42 8.91 -11.70
C GLN A 49 -9.15 9.22 -10.39
N MET A 50 -8.57 8.80 -9.27
CA MET A 50 -9.10 9.11 -7.94
C MET A 50 -8.72 10.51 -7.44
N ASP A 51 -7.77 11.17 -8.12
CA ASP A 51 -7.20 12.46 -7.73
C ASP A 51 -6.68 12.44 -6.27
N VAL A 52 -5.77 11.49 -6.01
CA VAL A 52 -5.15 11.27 -4.69
C VAL A 52 -3.65 11.61 -4.71
N ASP A 53 -3.14 12.04 -3.56
CA ASP A 53 -1.72 12.25 -3.30
C ASP A 53 -1.02 10.96 -2.86
N VAL A 54 -1.76 10.11 -2.15
CA VAL A 54 -1.29 8.82 -1.63
C VAL A 54 -2.25 7.73 -2.09
N LEU A 55 -1.73 6.64 -2.66
CA LEU A 55 -2.49 5.46 -3.05
C LEU A 55 -2.09 4.26 -2.17
N LEU A 56 -3.03 3.79 -1.34
CA LEU A 56 -2.91 2.51 -0.66
C LEU A 56 -3.50 1.40 -1.54
N TRP A 57 -2.72 0.36 -1.79
CA TRP A 57 -3.13 -0.78 -2.62
C TRP A 57 -2.69 -2.12 -2.00
N GLY A 58 -3.15 -3.24 -2.54
CA GLY A 58 -2.88 -4.57 -1.99
C GLY A 58 -2.87 -5.69 -3.05
N GLY A 59 -3.13 -6.92 -2.62
CA GLY A 59 -3.24 -8.10 -3.48
C GLY A 59 -1.93 -8.86 -3.72
N THR A 60 -0.78 -8.19 -3.69
CA THR A 60 0.53 -8.88 -3.82
C THR A 60 1.01 -9.55 -2.54
N HIS A 61 0.48 -9.11 -1.39
CA HIS A 61 0.91 -9.51 -0.04
C HIS A 61 2.40 -9.21 0.25
N ARG A 62 3.01 -8.30 -0.52
CA ARG A 62 4.39 -7.83 -0.33
C ARG A 62 4.35 -6.36 0.04
N PHE A 63 5.11 -5.99 1.05
CA PHE A 63 5.28 -4.58 1.40
C PHE A 63 6.01 -3.86 0.27
N GLU A 64 5.44 -2.76 -0.20
CA GLU A 64 6.05 -1.87 -1.19
C GLU A 64 5.72 -0.42 -0.84
N ALA A 65 6.72 0.46 -0.90
CA ALA A 65 6.50 1.89 -0.77
C ALA A 65 7.40 2.65 -1.74
N PHE A 66 6.81 3.47 -2.60
CA PHE A 66 7.57 4.24 -3.59
C PHE A 66 6.89 5.56 -3.92
N GLU A 67 7.68 6.52 -4.39
CA GLU A 67 7.18 7.79 -4.93
C GLU A 67 7.24 7.75 -6.46
N MET A 68 6.18 8.21 -7.12
CA MET A 68 6.17 8.37 -8.56
C MET A 68 5.32 9.58 -8.95
N GLU A 69 5.89 10.47 -9.77
CA GLU A 69 5.29 11.74 -10.17
C GLU A 69 4.66 12.56 -9.02
N GLY A 70 5.39 12.69 -7.91
CA GLY A 70 4.95 13.46 -6.75
C GLY A 70 3.80 12.83 -5.96
N ARG A 71 3.47 11.57 -6.22
CA ARG A 71 2.50 10.77 -5.46
C ARG A 71 3.17 9.63 -4.74
N PHE A 72 2.61 9.23 -3.61
CA PHE A 72 3.14 8.16 -2.79
C PHE A 72 2.27 6.90 -2.89
N PHE A 73 2.90 5.76 -3.18
CA PHE A 73 2.23 4.48 -3.34
C PHE A 73 2.68 3.58 -2.21
N ILE A 74 1.72 2.97 -1.53
CA ILE A 74 1.98 2.10 -0.38
C ILE A 74 1.17 0.82 -0.52
N ASN A 75 1.84 -0.31 -0.46
CA ASN A 75 1.24 -1.61 -0.22
C ASN A 75 1.70 -2.10 1.16
N PRO A 76 0.78 -2.29 2.12
CA PRO A 76 1.16 -2.69 3.47
C PRO A 76 1.58 -4.16 3.59
N GLY A 77 1.43 -4.95 2.51
CA GLY A 77 1.59 -6.40 2.55
C GLY A 77 0.40 -7.12 3.17
N SER A 78 0.64 -8.33 3.69
CA SER A 78 -0.37 -9.11 4.41
C SER A 78 -0.04 -9.17 5.89
N ALA A 79 -0.96 -8.73 6.75
CA ALA A 79 -0.75 -8.73 8.21
C ALA A 79 -0.59 -10.15 8.79
N THR A 80 -1.06 -11.17 8.10
CA THR A 80 -0.97 -12.58 8.53
C THR A 80 0.12 -13.36 7.81
N GLY A 81 0.84 -12.76 6.85
CA GLY A 81 1.76 -13.49 5.98
C GLY A 81 1.06 -14.52 5.09
N ALA A 82 -0.17 -14.23 4.64
CA ALA A 82 -0.86 -15.12 3.72
C ALA A 82 -0.15 -15.17 2.36
N MET A 83 -0.18 -16.31 1.69
CA MET A 83 0.26 -16.42 0.30
C MET A 83 -0.66 -15.62 -0.63
N SER A 84 -0.10 -14.92 -1.61
CA SER A 84 -0.84 -14.34 -2.73
C SER A 84 -0.90 -15.32 -3.90
N SER A 85 -1.91 -15.21 -4.76
CA SER A 85 -2.07 -15.98 -6.00
C SER A 85 -1.10 -15.54 -7.12
N GLY A 86 -0.33 -14.48 -6.91
CA GLY A 86 0.67 -13.97 -7.86
C GLY A 86 1.95 -14.82 -7.93
N PHE A 87 2.86 -14.42 -8.83
CA PHE A 87 4.18 -15.04 -8.94
C PHE A 87 5.04 -14.67 -7.73
N TRP A 88 5.55 -15.69 -7.03
CA TRP A 88 6.54 -15.54 -5.97
C TRP A 88 7.88 -16.07 -6.46
N PRO A 89 8.99 -15.35 -6.24
CA PRO A 89 10.33 -15.89 -6.46
C PRO A 89 10.55 -17.16 -5.62
N ASP A 90 11.23 -18.15 -6.19
CA ASP A 90 11.56 -19.38 -5.47
C ASP A 90 12.33 -19.06 -4.18
N GLY A 91 11.78 -19.49 -3.04
CA GLY A 91 12.38 -19.28 -1.72
C GLY A 91 11.99 -17.98 -1.00
N GLU A 92 11.12 -17.13 -1.59
CA GLU A 92 10.50 -16.03 -0.84
C GLU A 92 9.24 -16.51 -0.12
N GLU A 93 9.26 -16.47 1.22
CA GLU A 93 8.06 -16.67 2.04
C GLU A 93 7.38 -15.32 2.34
N PRO A 94 6.04 -15.26 2.41
CA PRO A 94 5.33 -14.04 2.75
C PRO A 94 5.73 -13.58 4.14
N THR A 95 6.21 -12.35 4.24
CA THR A 95 6.56 -11.73 5.53
C THR A 95 5.33 -10.98 6.07
N PRO A 96 4.78 -11.37 7.24
CA PRO A 96 3.68 -10.64 7.85
C PRO A 96 4.04 -9.17 8.04
N SER A 97 3.20 -8.26 7.54
CA SER A 97 3.50 -6.84 7.55
C SER A 97 2.26 -5.95 7.62
N PHE A 98 2.43 -4.78 8.26
CA PHE A 98 1.44 -3.72 8.27
C PHE A 98 2.13 -2.36 8.41
N CYS A 99 1.38 -1.29 8.10
CA CYS A 99 1.88 0.08 8.14
C CYS A 99 1.10 0.94 9.14
N LEU A 100 1.82 1.82 9.84
CA LEU A 100 1.25 2.96 10.57
C LEU A 100 1.66 4.25 9.85
N MET A 101 0.72 5.16 9.68
CA MET A 101 0.97 6.47 9.06
C MET A 101 0.75 7.58 10.08
N ASP A 102 1.74 8.44 10.25
CA ASP A 102 1.65 9.70 10.97
C ASP A 102 1.64 10.84 9.93
N ILE A 103 0.57 11.65 9.94
CA ILE A 103 0.35 12.68 8.92
C ILE A 103 0.27 14.03 9.62
N GLN A 104 1.15 14.95 9.20
CA GLN A 104 1.24 16.29 9.75
C GLN A 104 1.35 17.29 8.61
N GLY A 105 0.24 17.96 8.29
CA GLY A 105 0.16 18.88 7.15
C GLY A 105 0.38 18.14 5.82
N ASP A 106 1.45 18.50 5.12
CA ASP A 106 1.90 17.97 3.84
C ASP A 106 2.93 16.83 3.97
N VAL A 107 3.31 16.47 5.21
CA VAL A 107 4.26 15.40 5.50
C VAL A 107 3.55 14.14 5.98
N LEU A 108 3.94 13.00 5.41
CA LEU A 108 3.55 11.67 5.84
C LEU A 108 4.79 10.90 6.29
N VAL A 109 4.74 10.34 7.48
CA VAL A 109 5.74 9.40 8.00
C VAL A 109 5.10 8.02 8.07
N LEU A 110 5.65 7.07 7.32
CA LEU A 110 5.24 5.68 7.26
C LEU A 110 6.15 4.84 8.14
N TYR A 111 5.57 4.10 9.06
CA TYR A 111 6.24 3.07 9.85
C TYR A 111 5.77 1.70 9.37
N VAL A 112 6.71 0.86 8.98
CA VAL A 112 6.44 -0.47 8.45
C VAL A 112 6.88 -1.46 9.51
N TYR A 113 5.95 -2.30 9.96
CA TYR A 113 6.23 -3.37 10.90
C TYR A 113 6.24 -4.67 10.11
N GLN A 114 7.32 -5.44 10.24
CA GLN A 114 7.48 -6.73 9.57
C GLN A 114 7.89 -7.79 10.59
N LEU A 115 7.25 -8.96 10.55
CA LEU A 115 7.66 -10.11 11.34
C LEU A 115 8.66 -10.93 10.51
N LYS A 116 9.96 -10.76 10.77
CA LYS A 116 11.04 -11.44 10.05
C LYS A 116 11.45 -12.69 10.81
N THR A 117 11.54 -13.81 10.10
CA THR A 117 12.03 -15.09 10.63
C THR A 117 13.49 -15.25 10.25
N ASP A 118 14.36 -15.50 11.24
CA ASP A 118 15.77 -15.77 10.99
C ASP A 118 16.02 -17.22 10.54
N ALA A 119 17.27 -17.55 10.19
CA ALA A 119 17.65 -18.89 9.75
C ALA A 119 17.43 -20.00 10.82
N ASN A 120 17.24 -19.63 12.08
CA ASN A 120 16.97 -20.54 13.19
C ASN A 120 15.46 -20.67 13.50
N GLY A 121 14.60 -20.01 12.71
CA GLY A 121 13.16 -19.98 12.94
C GLY A 121 12.71 -19.00 14.03
N VAL A 122 13.59 -18.08 14.48
CA VAL A 122 13.24 -17.08 15.50
C VAL A 122 12.60 -15.88 14.82
N GLU A 123 11.38 -15.57 15.22
CA GLU A 123 10.63 -14.42 14.74
C GLU A 123 11.02 -13.14 15.51
N ASN A 124 11.30 -12.07 14.77
CA ASN A 124 11.59 -10.76 15.31
C ASN A 124 10.81 -9.67 14.57
N VAL A 125 10.39 -8.64 15.30
CA VAL A 125 9.73 -7.49 14.71
C VAL A 125 10.79 -6.50 14.22
N ALA A 126 10.85 -6.32 12.90
CA ALA A 126 11.63 -5.26 12.26
C ALA A 126 10.73 -4.04 12.02
N VAL A 127 11.28 -2.84 12.23
CA VAL A 127 10.59 -1.57 11.98
C VAL A 127 11.41 -0.72 11.01
N GLU A 128 10.78 -0.30 9.93
CA GLU A 128 11.38 0.60 8.94
C GLU A 128 10.57 1.90 8.86
N LYS A 129 11.26 3.02 8.61
CA LYS A 129 10.65 4.35 8.55
C LYS A 129 10.88 4.97 7.16
N VAL A 130 9.81 5.38 6.51
CA VAL A 130 9.83 6.11 5.24
C VAL A 130 9.10 7.45 5.42
N SER A 131 9.56 8.50 4.76
CA SER A 131 8.90 9.80 4.78
C SER A 131 8.57 10.28 3.38
N PHE A 132 7.38 10.82 3.22
CA PHE A 132 6.91 11.48 2.02
C PHE A 132 6.50 12.92 2.35
N ARG A 133 6.77 13.85 1.45
CA ARG A 133 6.25 15.22 1.53
C ARG A 133 5.59 15.56 0.20
N LYS A 134 4.34 16.00 0.26
CA LYS A 134 3.63 16.48 -0.93
C LYS A 134 4.30 17.75 -1.43
N ASN A 135 4.85 17.68 -2.64
CA ASN A 135 5.38 18.87 -3.31
C ASN A 135 4.21 19.72 -3.82
N HIS A 136 4.14 20.97 -3.38
CA HIS A 136 3.25 21.94 -4.01
C HIS A 136 3.84 22.35 -5.36
N PRO A 137 3.06 22.36 -6.47
CA PRO A 137 3.52 23.03 -7.67
C PRO A 137 3.80 24.50 -7.32
N PRO A 138 4.85 25.12 -7.90
CA PRO A 138 5.11 26.54 -7.67
C PRO A 138 3.85 27.33 -8.02
N ALA A 139 3.44 28.21 -7.10
CA ALA A 139 2.34 29.14 -7.35
C ALA A 139 2.69 29.95 -8.61
N SER A 140 1.90 29.78 -9.67
CA SER A 140 1.97 30.56 -10.91
C SER A 140 1.47 31.97 -10.69
#